data_AF-A0A453HIH3-F1
#
_entry.id   AF-A0A453HIH3-F1
#
_cell.length_a   1.000
_cell.length_b   1.000
_cell.length_c   1.000
_cell.angle_alpha   90.00
_cell.angle_beta   90.00
_cell.angle_gamma   90.00
#
_symmetry.space_group_name_H-M   'P 1'
#
loop_
_entity.id
_entity.type
_entity.pdbx_description
1 polymer ?
#
loop_
_entity_poly.entity_id
_entity_poly.type
_entity_poly.pdbx_seq_one_letter_code
_entity_poly.pdbx_strand_id
1 'polypeptide(L)'
;MEEQDHDGLRHHEAAAESSVPLLEKKAGGLLYVEGCPGCAIDRRKAENPGIPYSSFLYVWVITLSTALPISSLFPYLYFMIRDLHVAKRTEDIGFYAGFVGASFMFGRFLTATIWGIAADRIGRKPVILFSVFSVVVFNTLFGLSVTYWMAIATRFLMGALNGLLGPIKAYSIEVCRPEHEALALSLVSTSWAIGLIIGPALGGYLALPAEKYPNIFSPDSFFGRFPYFLPCLCTSVFAAVVLIGCLWMP
;
A
#
# COMPACT_ATOMS: atom_id res chain seq x y z
N MET A 1 -59.37 10.54 32.08
CA MET A 1 -59.40 10.25 30.64
C MET A 1 -59.38 11.61 29.96
N GLU A 2 -58.29 12.11 29.40
CA GLU A 2 -57.01 11.54 28.99
C GLU A 2 -55.93 12.61 29.24
N GLU A 3 -54.83 12.18 29.84
CA GLU A 3 -53.61 12.93 30.09
C GLU A 3 -52.54 12.20 29.29
N GLN A 4 -52.24 12.67 28.07
CA GLN A 4 -51.06 12.28 27.29
C GLN A 4 -50.95 13.13 26.04
N ASP A 5 -49.70 13.32 25.60
CA ASP A 5 -49.30 13.80 24.28
C ASP A 5 -48.90 15.28 24.10
N HIS A 6 -48.15 15.82 25.07
CA HIS A 6 -47.42 17.09 24.88
C HIS A 6 -45.88 16.95 24.95
N ASP A 7 -45.36 15.74 25.13
CA ASP A 7 -43.91 15.44 25.27
C ASP A 7 -43.26 14.89 23.99
N GLY A 8 -44.05 14.50 22.98
CA GLY A 8 -43.55 13.96 21.70
C GLY A 8 -42.94 15.01 20.78
N LEU A 9 -43.36 16.28 20.85
CA LEU A 9 -42.88 17.31 19.92
C LEU A 9 -41.49 17.86 20.24
N ARG A 10 -41.06 17.85 21.50
CA ARG A 10 -39.74 18.41 21.90
C ARG A 10 -38.56 17.49 21.59
N HIS A 11 -38.79 16.19 21.40
CA HIS A 11 -37.73 15.25 21.03
C HIS A 11 -37.46 15.20 19.52
N HIS A 12 -38.37 15.70 18.68
CA HIS A 12 -38.17 15.74 17.23
C HIS A 12 -37.39 16.98 16.76
N GLU A 13 -37.42 18.09 17.49
CA GLU A 13 -36.64 19.30 17.13
C GLU A 13 -35.14 19.14 17.42
N ALA A 14 -34.75 18.39 18.46
CA ALA A 14 -33.33 18.16 18.79
C ALA A 14 -32.61 17.19 17.83
N ALA A 15 -33.34 16.35 17.09
CA ALA A 15 -32.75 15.42 16.13
C ALA A 15 -32.50 16.07 14.74
N ALA A 16 -33.25 17.12 14.41
CA ALA A 16 -33.17 17.80 13.12
C ALA A 16 -31.95 18.73 13.00
N GLU A 17 -31.44 19.27 14.12
CA GLU A 17 -30.27 20.16 14.14
C GLU A 17 -28.93 19.46 13.82
N SER A 18 -28.89 18.12 13.81
CA SER A 18 -27.66 17.35 13.52
C SER A 18 -27.39 17.10 12.03
N SER A 19 -28.31 17.52 11.16
CA SER A 19 -28.28 17.19 9.72
C SER A 19 -27.86 18.35 8.82
N VAL A 20 -27.64 19.54 9.38
CA VAL A 20 -27.12 20.67 8.61
C VAL A 20 -25.63 20.42 8.39
N PRO A 21 -25.15 20.20 7.14
CA PRO A 21 -23.72 20.09 6.91
C PRO A 21 -23.08 21.40 7.41
N LEU A 22 -22.07 21.29 8.28
CA LEU A 22 -21.35 22.42 8.90
C LEU A 22 -20.73 23.40 7.87
N LEU A 23 -20.79 23.07 6.59
CA LEU A 23 -20.35 23.87 5.47
C LEU A 23 -21.44 23.91 4.40
N GLU A 24 -22.55 24.58 4.67
CA GLU A 24 -23.37 25.13 3.60
C GLU A 24 -22.49 26.13 2.83
N LYS A 25 -22.06 25.76 1.62
CA LYS A 25 -21.36 26.67 0.69
C LYS A 25 -22.30 27.83 0.39
N LYS A 26 -22.27 28.88 1.23
CA LYS A 26 -22.96 30.14 0.95
C LYS A 26 -22.58 30.59 -0.45
N ALA A 27 -23.59 30.98 -1.23
CA ALA A 27 -23.47 31.45 -2.62
C ALA A 27 -22.71 32.79 -2.78
N GLY A 28 -21.78 33.10 -1.88
CA GLY A 28 -20.75 34.14 -2.02
C GLY A 28 -19.41 33.45 -2.23
N GLY A 29 -18.76 33.73 -3.36
CA GLY A 29 -17.61 32.99 -3.90
C GLY A 29 -16.55 32.56 -2.88
N LEU A 30 -15.93 31.40 -3.17
CA LEU A 30 -14.78 30.86 -2.45
C LEU A 30 -13.78 31.97 -2.11
N LEU A 31 -13.70 32.34 -0.83
CA LEU A 31 -12.66 33.23 -0.32
C LEU A 31 -11.35 32.44 -0.32
N TYR A 32 -10.57 32.58 -1.39
CA TYR A 32 -9.24 31.99 -1.48
C TYR A 32 -8.28 32.78 -0.59
N VAL A 33 -7.77 32.14 0.46
CA VAL A 33 -6.75 32.72 1.33
C VAL A 33 -5.37 32.44 0.72
N GLU A 34 -4.60 33.50 0.42
CA GLU A 34 -3.21 33.35 -0.02
C GLU A 34 -2.37 32.66 1.06
N GLY A 35 -1.65 31.61 0.68
CA GLY A 35 -0.84 30.80 1.58
C GLY A 35 -1.53 29.58 2.20
N CYS A 36 -2.83 29.37 1.98
CA CYS A 36 -3.51 28.15 2.43
C CYS A 36 -3.29 26.99 1.43
N PRO A 37 -2.66 25.87 1.83
CA PRO A 37 -2.41 24.73 0.94
C PRO A 37 -3.70 24.08 0.43
N GLY A 38 -4.77 24.07 1.22
CA GLY A 38 -6.10 23.60 0.80
C GLY A 38 -6.70 24.45 -0.32
N CYS A 39 -6.65 25.79 -0.18
CA CYS A 39 -7.14 26.71 -1.20
C CYS A 39 -6.37 26.61 -2.53
N ALA A 40 -5.08 26.26 -2.48
CA ALA A 40 -4.27 26.04 -3.69
C ALA A 40 -4.70 24.77 -4.44
N ILE A 41 -4.99 23.68 -3.73
CA ILE A 41 -5.52 22.45 -4.32
C ILE A 41 -6.91 22.68 -4.91
N ASP A 42 -7.79 23.38 -4.20
CA ASP A 42 -9.14 23.71 -4.68
C ASP A 42 -9.10 24.62 -5.92
N ARG A 43 -8.16 25.56 -5.98
CA ARG A 43 -7.92 26.40 -7.16
C ARG A 43 -7.43 25.55 -8.34
N ARG A 44 -6.47 24.65 -8.13
CA ARG A 44 -5.97 23.73 -9.16
C ARG A 44 -7.06 22.80 -9.70
N LYS A 45 -7.97 22.34 -8.84
CA LYS A 45 -9.15 21.55 -9.21
C LYS A 45 -10.19 22.36 -9.99
N ALA A 46 -10.31 23.65 -9.70
CA ALA A 46 -11.22 24.55 -10.44
C ALA A 46 -10.67 24.91 -11.83
N GLU A 47 -9.35 25.12 -11.93
CA GLU A 47 -8.66 25.46 -13.18
C GLU A 47 -8.55 24.28 -14.16
N ASN A 48 -8.43 23.04 -13.65
CA ASN A 48 -8.34 21.83 -14.45
C ASN A 48 -9.56 20.91 -14.25
N PRO A 49 -10.66 21.12 -15.00
CA PRO A 49 -11.88 20.32 -14.86
C PRO A 49 -11.74 18.89 -15.41
N GLY A 50 -10.67 18.58 -16.14
CA GLY A 50 -10.41 17.25 -16.69
C GLY A 50 -9.88 16.23 -15.68
N ILE A 51 -9.82 14.96 -16.09
CA ILE A 51 -9.28 13.87 -15.27
C ILE A 51 -7.77 14.04 -15.11
N PRO A 52 -7.21 14.03 -13.88
CA PRO A 52 -5.77 14.21 -13.64
C PRO A 52 -5.00 12.90 -13.91
N TYR A 53 -4.88 12.52 -15.18
CA TYR A 53 -4.25 11.26 -15.63
C TYR A 53 -2.85 11.02 -15.05
N SER A 54 -2.00 12.05 -14.97
CA SER A 54 -0.64 11.91 -14.43
C SER A 54 -0.65 11.49 -12.95
N SER A 55 -1.47 12.13 -12.12
CA SER A 55 -1.58 11.81 -10.69
C SER A 55 -2.18 10.42 -10.47
N PHE A 56 -3.16 10.05 -11.28
CA PHE A 56 -3.76 8.73 -11.29
C PHE A 56 -2.76 7.64 -11.69
N LEU A 57 -1.91 7.90 -12.68
CA LEU A 57 -0.85 6.99 -13.07
C LEU A 57 0.18 6.83 -11.95
N TYR A 58 0.57 7.89 -11.25
CA TYR A 58 1.44 7.78 -10.08
C TYR A 58 0.81 6.93 -8.97
N VAL A 59 -0.45 7.20 -8.61
CA VAL A 59 -1.19 6.40 -7.60
C VAL A 59 -1.22 4.93 -7.99
N TRP A 60 -1.49 4.65 -9.26
CA TRP A 60 -1.58 3.29 -9.79
C TRP A 60 -0.23 2.56 -9.73
N VAL A 61 0.84 3.20 -10.19
CA VAL A 61 2.19 2.61 -10.20
C VAL A 61 2.74 2.42 -8.78
N ILE A 62 2.49 3.37 -7.88
CA ILE A 62 2.90 3.29 -6.46
C ILE A 62 2.18 2.14 -5.77
N THR A 63 0.86 2.05 -5.95
CA THR A 63 0.07 0.95 -5.38
C THR A 63 0.58 -0.39 -5.89
N LEU A 64 0.87 -0.49 -7.19
CA LEU A 64 1.39 -1.70 -7.82
C LEU A 64 2.74 -2.12 -7.22
N SER A 65 3.66 -1.16 -7.03
CA SER A 65 4.98 -1.41 -6.44
C SER A 65 4.91 -2.01 -5.04
N THR A 66 3.88 -1.68 -4.26
CA THR A 66 3.67 -2.25 -2.93
C THR A 66 2.87 -3.54 -2.91
N ALA A 67 2.01 -3.76 -3.91
CA ALA A 67 1.25 -4.99 -4.06
C ALA A 67 2.15 -6.16 -4.49
N LEU A 68 3.11 -5.91 -5.38
CA LEU A 68 3.98 -6.95 -5.96
C LEU A 68 4.78 -7.76 -4.93
N PRO A 69 5.47 -7.17 -3.93
CA PRO A 69 6.17 -7.95 -2.91
C PRO A 69 5.26 -8.84 -2.04
N ILE A 70 4.01 -8.41 -1.83
CA ILE A 70 3.04 -9.13 -1.01
C ILE A 70 2.59 -10.38 -1.76
N SER A 71 2.21 -10.22 -3.02
CA SER A 71 1.65 -11.30 -3.83
C SER A 71 2.71 -12.24 -4.40
N SER A 72 3.89 -11.72 -4.76
CA SER A 72 4.99 -12.54 -5.28
C SER A 72 5.58 -13.50 -4.28
N LEU A 73 5.35 -13.30 -2.98
CA LEU A 73 5.81 -14.20 -1.92
C LEU A 73 5.21 -15.60 -2.04
N PHE A 74 3.88 -15.70 -2.22
CA PHE A 74 3.14 -16.94 -2.03
C PHE A 74 3.61 -18.12 -2.89
N PRO A 75 3.96 -17.96 -4.18
CA PRO A 75 4.46 -19.05 -5.02
C PRO A 75 5.75 -19.72 -4.52
N TYR A 76 6.66 -18.95 -3.91
CA TYR A 76 7.97 -19.46 -3.52
C TYR A 76 8.15 -19.64 -2.02
N LEU A 77 7.21 -19.12 -1.20
CA LEU A 77 7.28 -19.19 0.25
C LEU A 77 7.38 -20.62 0.78
N TYR A 78 6.62 -21.56 0.21
CA TYR A 78 6.69 -22.98 0.59
C TYR A 78 8.11 -23.54 0.40
N PHE A 79 8.68 -23.31 -0.78
CA PHE A 79 10.04 -23.76 -1.11
C PHE A 79 11.06 -23.08 -0.20
N MET A 80 10.89 -21.80 0.10
CA MET A 80 11.80 -21.06 0.98
C MET A 80 11.82 -21.66 2.38
N ILE A 81 10.67 -21.99 2.97
CA ILE A 81 10.62 -22.62 4.29
C ILE A 81 11.21 -24.03 4.27
N ARG A 82 10.99 -24.79 3.19
CA ARG A 82 11.59 -26.10 2.99
C ARG A 82 13.11 -26.01 2.97
N ASP A 83 13.67 -25.09 2.17
CA ASP A 83 15.11 -24.95 1.98
C ASP A 83 15.82 -24.37 3.22
N LEU A 84 15.07 -23.65 4.09
CA LEU A 84 15.56 -23.21 5.39
C LEU A 84 15.65 -24.34 6.44
N HIS A 85 15.13 -25.54 6.13
CA HIS A 85 15.18 -26.74 7.00
C HIS A 85 14.64 -26.53 8.43
N VAL A 86 13.66 -25.63 8.60
CA VAL A 86 13.08 -25.27 9.91
C VAL A 86 12.02 -26.28 10.36
N ALA A 87 11.26 -26.81 9.40
CA ALA A 87 10.21 -27.77 9.67
C ALA A 87 10.80 -29.19 9.77
N LYS A 88 10.48 -29.89 10.87
CA LYS A 88 10.90 -31.31 11.07
C LYS A 88 10.15 -32.27 10.16
N ARG A 89 8.94 -31.89 9.74
CA ARG A 89 8.05 -32.68 8.87
C ARG A 89 7.52 -31.81 7.74
N THR A 90 7.19 -32.43 6.63
CA THR A 90 6.62 -31.78 5.45
C THR A 90 5.27 -31.12 5.72
N GLU A 91 4.47 -31.70 6.62
CA GLU A 91 3.16 -31.16 7.00
C GLU A 91 3.28 -29.81 7.73
N ASP A 92 4.38 -29.57 8.46
CA ASP A 92 4.55 -28.38 9.28
C ASP A 92 5.03 -27.16 8.46
N ILE A 93 5.50 -27.37 7.21
CA ILE A 93 6.02 -26.29 6.34
C ILE A 93 4.96 -25.20 6.12
N GLY A 94 3.70 -25.60 5.88
CA GLY A 94 2.59 -24.66 5.69
C GLY A 94 2.33 -23.77 6.91
N PHE A 95 2.52 -24.31 8.11
CA PHE A 95 2.35 -23.58 9.38
C PHE A 95 3.42 -22.49 9.54
N TYR A 96 4.70 -22.83 9.30
CA TYR A 96 5.81 -21.86 9.32
C TYR A 96 5.70 -20.82 8.20
N ALA A 97 5.27 -21.22 6.99
CA ALA A 97 4.98 -20.29 5.90
C ALA A 97 3.89 -19.29 6.31
N GLY A 98 2.83 -19.78 6.96
CA GLY A 98 1.76 -18.95 7.51
C GLY A 98 2.28 -17.85 8.45
N PHE A 99 3.22 -18.17 9.35
CA PHE A 99 3.84 -17.16 10.23
C PHE A 99 4.63 -16.09 9.48
N VAL A 100 5.39 -16.45 8.45
CA VAL A 100 6.12 -15.46 7.64
C VAL A 100 5.13 -14.52 6.94
N GLY A 101 4.06 -15.05 6.34
CA GLY A 101 3.00 -14.24 5.74
C GLY A 101 2.28 -13.36 6.78
N ALA A 102 1.96 -13.92 7.94
CA ALA A 102 1.26 -13.23 9.02
C ALA A 102 2.10 -12.10 9.63
N SER A 103 3.43 -12.28 9.76
CA SER A 103 4.33 -11.28 10.34
C SER A 103 4.24 -9.93 9.62
N PHE A 104 4.10 -9.95 8.29
CA PHE A 104 3.89 -8.75 7.49
C PHE A 104 2.57 -8.06 7.81
N MET A 105 1.47 -8.80 7.83
CA MET A 105 0.15 -8.24 8.14
C MET A 105 0.07 -7.75 9.59
N PHE A 106 0.71 -8.45 10.52
CA PHE A 106 0.80 -8.06 11.91
C PHE A 106 1.56 -6.74 12.10
N GLY A 107 2.71 -6.59 11.43
CA GLY A 107 3.45 -5.31 11.42
C GLY A 107 2.60 -4.16 10.86
N ARG A 108 1.87 -4.39 9.77
CA ARG A 108 0.95 -3.39 9.20
C ARG A 108 -0.17 -3.03 10.17
N PHE A 109 -0.78 -4.03 10.81
CA PHE A 109 -1.87 -3.81 11.76
C PHE A 109 -1.45 -2.88 12.91
N LEU A 110 -0.27 -3.11 13.49
CA LEU A 110 0.23 -2.32 14.61
C LEU A 110 0.52 -0.85 14.24
N THR A 111 0.90 -0.60 13.00
CA THR A 111 1.43 0.70 12.56
C THR A 111 0.49 1.46 11.63
N ALA A 112 -0.60 0.84 11.17
CA ALA A 112 -1.54 1.44 10.21
C ALA A 112 -2.09 2.80 10.70
N THR A 113 -2.53 2.88 11.95
CA THR A 113 -3.06 4.12 12.54
C THR A 113 -1.98 5.19 12.68
N ILE A 114 -0.76 4.79 13.08
CA ILE A 114 0.37 5.71 13.26
C ILE A 114 0.74 6.36 11.92
N TRP A 115 0.82 5.57 10.86
CA TRP A 115 1.12 6.07 9.52
C TRP A 115 -0.02 6.93 8.93
N GLY A 116 -1.27 6.62 9.27
CA GLY A 116 -2.41 7.47 8.92
C GLY A 116 -2.27 8.87 9.52
N ILE A 117 -2.07 8.95 10.84
CA ILE A 117 -1.88 10.22 11.56
C ILE A 117 -0.63 10.96 11.06
N ALA A 118 0.46 10.24 10.82
CA ALA A 118 1.69 10.82 10.29
C ALA A 118 1.47 11.44 8.90
N ALA A 119 0.67 10.80 8.05
CA ALA A 119 0.34 11.33 6.73
C ALA A 119 -0.56 12.55 6.78
N ASP A 120 -1.45 12.65 7.78
CA ASP A 120 -2.26 13.85 8.01
C ASP A 120 -1.40 15.03 8.51
N ARG A 121 -0.38 14.76 9.34
CA ARG A 121 0.47 15.79 9.98
C ARG A 121 1.63 16.28 9.11
N ILE A 122 2.36 15.36 8.48
CA ILE A 122 3.58 15.62 7.72
C ILE A 122 3.26 15.81 6.22
N GLY A 123 2.04 15.44 5.82
CA GLY A 123 1.59 15.41 4.43
C GLY A 123 1.71 14.02 3.80
N ARG A 124 0.95 13.81 2.71
CA ARG A 124 0.84 12.50 2.05
C ARG A 124 2.15 12.07 1.36
N LYS A 125 2.77 12.98 0.61
CA LYS A 125 3.97 12.72 -0.21
C LYS A 125 5.13 12.10 0.57
N PRO A 126 5.60 12.66 1.70
CA PRO A 126 6.74 12.10 2.44
C PRO A 126 6.44 10.70 3.01
N VAL A 127 5.22 10.44 3.47
CA VAL A 127 4.83 9.11 3.98
C VAL A 127 4.79 8.06 2.86
N ILE A 128 4.30 8.44 1.67
CA ILE A 128 4.31 7.57 0.49
C ILE A 128 5.75 7.24 0.08
N LEU A 129 6.63 8.25 -0.01
CA LEU A 129 8.05 8.06 -0.33
C LEU A 129 8.75 7.13 0.67
N PHE A 130 8.53 7.34 1.96
CA PHE A 130 9.09 6.49 3.02
C PHE A 130 8.58 5.04 2.91
N SER A 131 7.30 4.86 2.60
CA SER A 131 6.69 3.53 2.44
C SER A 131 7.31 2.76 1.27
N VAL A 132 7.53 3.43 0.13
CA VAL A 132 8.14 2.83 -1.08
C VAL A 132 9.63 2.55 -0.83
N PHE A 133 10.34 3.47 -0.16
CA PHE A 133 11.73 3.25 0.25
C PHE A 133 11.87 2.02 1.16
N SER A 134 10.98 1.89 2.15
CA SER A 134 10.93 0.72 3.04
C SER A 134 10.70 -0.57 2.25
N VAL A 135 9.89 -0.54 1.19
CA VAL A 135 9.75 -1.69 0.29
C VAL A 135 11.08 -2.03 -0.37
N VAL A 136 11.78 -1.07 -0.96
CA VAL A 136 13.08 -1.32 -1.63
C VAL A 136 14.08 -1.95 -0.67
N VAL A 137 14.22 -1.42 0.54
CA VAL A 137 15.21 -1.90 1.52
C VAL A 137 14.83 -3.28 2.05
N PHE A 138 13.65 -3.42 2.67
CA PHE A 138 13.30 -4.64 3.39
C PHE A 138 12.92 -5.81 2.47
N ASN A 139 12.38 -5.54 1.28
CA ASN A 139 12.16 -6.60 0.29
C ASN A 139 13.48 -7.17 -0.24
N THR A 140 14.48 -6.31 -0.46
CA THR A 140 15.83 -6.75 -0.86
C THR A 140 16.49 -7.55 0.25
N LEU A 141 16.40 -7.09 1.50
CA LEU A 141 16.92 -7.83 2.67
C LEU A 141 16.22 -9.17 2.87
N PHE A 142 14.91 -9.24 2.61
CA PHE A 142 14.17 -10.49 2.66
C PHE A 142 14.67 -11.49 1.60
N GLY A 143 14.94 -11.04 0.38
CA GLY A 143 15.53 -11.89 -0.66
C GLY A 143 16.92 -12.44 -0.33
N LEU A 144 17.67 -11.74 0.54
CA LEU A 144 18.98 -12.16 1.06
C LEU A 144 18.88 -12.99 2.35
N SER A 145 17.68 -13.30 2.82
CA SER A 145 17.52 -14.01 4.09
C SER A 145 17.91 -15.49 3.96
N VAL A 146 18.76 -15.93 4.89
CA VAL A 146 19.28 -17.32 4.99
C VAL A 146 18.80 -18.03 6.26
N THR A 147 18.11 -17.30 7.15
CA THR A 147 17.53 -17.85 8.37
C THR A 147 16.06 -17.47 8.47
N TYR A 148 15.28 -18.35 9.09
CA TYR A 148 13.85 -18.16 9.29
C TYR A 148 13.51 -16.91 10.11
N TRP A 149 14.26 -16.66 11.18
CA TRP A 149 14.05 -15.48 12.03
C TRP A 149 14.38 -14.18 11.30
N MET A 150 15.39 -14.18 10.42
CA MET A 150 15.68 -13.04 9.55
C MET A 150 14.54 -12.81 8.55
N ALA A 151 13.97 -13.86 7.98
CA ALA A 151 12.83 -13.77 7.08
C ALA A 151 11.59 -13.17 7.80
N ILE A 152 11.28 -13.62 9.02
CA ILE A 152 10.20 -13.03 9.85
C ILE A 152 10.50 -11.56 10.18
N ALA A 153 11.70 -11.26 10.67
CA ALA A 153 12.04 -9.90 11.11
C ALA A 153 11.97 -8.91 9.94
N THR A 154 12.54 -9.25 8.79
CA THR A 154 12.49 -8.41 7.60
C THR A 154 11.06 -8.23 7.09
N ARG A 155 10.21 -9.26 7.11
CA ARG A 155 8.79 -9.14 6.75
C ARG A 155 7.98 -8.31 7.72
N PHE A 156 8.20 -8.50 9.03
CA PHE A 156 7.56 -7.70 10.06
C PHE A 156 7.93 -6.22 9.90
N LEU A 157 9.22 -5.91 9.75
CA LEU A 157 9.69 -4.54 9.54
C LEU A 157 9.19 -3.94 8.24
N MET A 158 9.18 -4.72 7.16
CA MET A 158 8.57 -4.31 5.89
C MET A 158 7.11 -3.94 6.07
N GLY A 159 6.33 -4.74 6.80
CA GLY A 159 4.93 -4.45 7.10
C GLY A 159 4.76 -3.23 8.01
N ALA A 160 5.53 -3.15 9.09
CA ALA A 160 5.49 -2.07 10.08
C ALA A 160 5.87 -0.70 9.50
N LEU A 161 6.72 -0.66 8.48
CA LEU A 161 7.17 0.57 7.84
C LEU A 161 6.41 0.88 6.54
N ASN A 162 5.52 -0.03 6.09
CA ASN A 162 4.73 0.14 4.86
C ASN A 162 3.30 0.62 5.14
N GLY A 163 3.20 1.89 5.51
CA GLY A 163 1.94 2.57 5.84
C GLY A 163 1.10 3.03 4.64
N LEU A 164 1.33 2.55 3.42
CA LEU A 164 0.83 3.18 2.19
C LEU A 164 -0.71 3.16 2.01
N LEU A 165 -1.40 2.10 2.45
CA LEU A 165 -2.80 1.83 2.07
C LEU A 165 -3.80 2.96 2.41
N GLY A 166 -3.62 3.63 3.56
CA GLY A 166 -4.46 4.77 3.94
C GLY A 166 -4.09 6.04 3.18
N PRO A 167 -2.83 6.52 3.28
CA PRO A 167 -2.35 7.73 2.61
C PRO A 167 -2.56 7.75 1.10
N ILE A 168 -2.42 6.61 0.41
CA ILE A 168 -2.58 6.57 -1.05
C ILE A 168 -4.04 6.73 -1.48
N LYS A 169 -4.99 6.17 -0.71
CA LYS A 169 -6.43 6.34 -0.96
C LYS A 169 -6.85 7.78 -0.69
N ALA A 170 -6.41 8.34 0.44
CA ALA A 170 -6.64 9.74 0.76
C ALA A 170 -6.08 10.66 -0.34
N TYR A 171 -4.82 10.46 -0.73
CA TYR A 171 -4.18 11.21 -1.81
C TYR A 171 -4.93 11.09 -3.15
N SER A 172 -5.44 9.90 -3.49
CA SER A 172 -6.18 9.69 -4.74
C SER A 172 -7.46 10.54 -4.82
N ILE A 173 -8.17 10.69 -3.69
CA ILE A 173 -9.38 11.51 -3.56
C ILE A 173 -9.02 12.99 -3.51
N GLU A 174 -7.95 13.34 -2.77
CA GLU A 174 -7.51 14.72 -2.59
C GLU A 174 -7.06 15.37 -3.91
N VAL A 175 -6.62 14.61 -4.91
CA VAL A 175 -6.14 15.15 -6.20
C VAL A 175 -7.24 15.31 -7.24
N CYS A 176 -8.35 14.58 -7.14
CA CYS A 176 -9.45 14.68 -8.09
C CYS A 176 -10.61 15.54 -7.57
N ARG A 177 -11.51 15.90 -8.48
CA ARG A 177 -12.78 16.55 -8.11
C ARG A 177 -13.77 15.50 -7.57
N PRO A 178 -14.80 15.90 -6.81
CA PRO A 178 -15.78 14.99 -6.22
C PRO A 178 -16.43 14.03 -7.22
N GLU A 179 -16.61 14.47 -8.47
CA GLU A 179 -17.23 13.68 -9.54
C GLU A 179 -16.37 12.49 -9.98
N HIS A 180 -15.07 12.49 -9.65
CA HIS A 180 -14.10 11.48 -10.07
C HIS A 180 -13.51 10.67 -8.89
N GLU A 181 -14.02 10.83 -7.67
CA GLU A 181 -13.51 10.10 -6.49
C GLU A 181 -13.68 8.59 -6.62
N ALA A 182 -14.82 8.14 -7.17
CA ALA A 182 -15.06 6.74 -7.45
C ALA A 182 -14.05 6.15 -8.45
N LEU A 183 -13.62 6.94 -9.44
CA LEU A 183 -12.58 6.56 -10.40
C LEU A 183 -11.21 6.50 -9.72
N ALA A 184 -10.90 7.45 -8.84
CA ALA A 184 -9.64 7.44 -8.09
C ALA A 184 -9.49 6.19 -7.20
N LEU A 185 -10.55 5.81 -6.48
CA LEU A 185 -10.56 4.61 -5.64
C LEU A 185 -10.55 3.30 -6.44
N SER A 186 -11.21 3.27 -7.60
CA SER A 186 -11.17 2.10 -8.48
C SER A 186 -9.78 1.88 -9.09
N LEU A 187 -9.02 2.95 -9.36
CA LEU A 187 -7.61 2.85 -9.79
C LEU A 187 -6.70 2.20 -8.74
N VAL A 188 -6.87 2.53 -7.45
CA VAL A 188 -6.13 1.86 -6.37
C VAL A 188 -6.47 0.36 -6.33
N SER A 189 -7.76 0.04 -6.47
CA SER A 189 -8.26 -1.33 -6.40
C SER A 189 -7.81 -2.17 -7.60
N THR A 190 -7.85 -1.61 -8.81
CA THR A 190 -7.39 -2.27 -10.04
C THR A 190 -5.88 -2.49 -10.03
N SER A 191 -5.10 -1.51 -9.56
CA SER A 191 -3.66 -1.67 -9.37
C SER A 191 -3.33 -2.84 -8.43
N TRP A 192 -4.04 -2.95 -7.31
CA TRP A 192 -3.88 -4.06 -6.39
C TRP A 192 -4.22 -5.41 -7.04
N ALA A 193 -5.35 -5.48 -7.77
CA ALA A 193 -5.75 -6.68 -8.49
C ALA A 193 -4.71 -7.12 -9.53
N ILE A 194 -4.13 -6.16 -10.27
CA ILE A 194 -3.06 -6.44 -11.23
C ILE A 194 -1.79 -6.93 -10.51
N GLY A 195 -1.47 -6.37 -9.34
CA GLY A 195 -0.40 -6.87 -8.48
C GLY A 195 -0.62 -8.31 -8.02
N LEU A 196 -1.87 -8.72 -7.75
CA LEU A 196 -2.22 -10.11 -7.41
C LEU A 196 -2.09 -11.07 -8.59
N ILE A 197 -2.12 -10.58 -9.83
CA ILE A 197 -1.93 -11.41 -11.05
C ILE A 197 -0.44 -11.49 -11.40
N ILE A 198 0.22 -10.34 -11.52
CA ILE A 198 1.62 -10.25 -11.96
C ILE A 198 2.57 -10.80 -10.88
N GLY A 199 2.27 -10.54 -9.60
CA GLY A 199 3.16 -10.92 -8.51
C GLY A 199 3.41 -12.43 -8.43
N PRO A 200 2.37 -13.29 -8.38
CA PRO A 200 2.56 -14.73 -8.36
C PRO A 200 3.29 -15.27 -9.59
N ALA A 201 3.04 -14.71 -10.78
CA ALA A 201 3.78 -15.06 -11.98
C ALA A 201 5.27 -14.73 -11.82
N LEU A 202 5.58 -13.50 -11.38
CA LEU A 202 6.95 -13.04 -11.17
C LEU A 202 7.67 -13.88 -10.11
N GLY A 203 7.03 -14.14 -8.97
CA GLY A 203 7.57 -14.95 -7.89
C GLY A 203 7.78 -16.42 -8.30
N GLY A 204 6.83 -16.98 -9.04
CA GLY A 204 6.89 -18.35 -9.51
C GLY A 204 7.97 -18.58 -10.56
N TYR A 205 8.05 -17.74 -11.60
CA TYR A 205 9.02 -17.93 -12.69
C TYR A 205 10.46 -17.63 -12.26
N LEU A 206 10.67 -16.64 -11.39
CA LEU A 206 12.01 -16.19 -11.01
C LEU A 206 12.58 -16.88 -9.78
N ALA A 207 11.77 -17.59 -8.99
CA ALA A 207 12.29 -18.38 -7.87
C ALA A 207 13.10 -19.58 -8.36
N LEU A 208 14.14 -19.93 -7.59
CA LEU A 208 15.08 -21.02 -7.89
C LEU A 208 15.70 -20.90 -9.29
N PRO A 209 16.32 -19.75 -9.63
CA PRO A 209 16.84 -19.49 -10.98
C PRO A 209 17.94 -20.46 -11.40
N ALA A 210 18.76 -20.93 -10.46
CA ALA A 210 19.83 -21.91 -10.71
C ALA A 210 19.27 -23.29 -11.08
N GLU A 211 18.11 -23.69 -10.54
CA GLU A 211 17.47 -24.96 -10.89
C GLU A 211 16.66 -24.85 -12.18
N LYS A 212 15.95 -23.74 -12.38
CA LYS A 212 15.07 -23.55 -13.56
C LYS A 212 15.80 -23.17 -14.83
N TYR A 213 16.91 -22.42 -14.70
CA TYR A 213 17.66 -21.89 -15.85
C TYR A 213 19.16 -22.21 -15.70
N PRO A 214 19.55 -23.50 -15.69
CA PRO A 214 20.95 -23.90 -15.46
C PRO A 214 21.92 -23.43 -16.54
N ASN A 215 21.42 -23.09 -17.75
CA ASN A 215 22.23 -22.53 -18.83
C ASN A 215 22.60 -21.04 -18.61
N ILE A 216 21.87 -20.33 -17.75
CA ILE A 216 22.02 -18.88 -17.52
C ILE A 216 22.59 -18.62 -16.12
N PHE A 217 22.15 -19.40 -15.11
CA PHE A 217 22.59 -19.26 -13.73
C PHE A 217 23.27 -20.56 -13.28
N SER A 218 24.57 -20.48 -12.98
CA SER A 218 25.28 -21.61 -12.41
C SER A 218 24.91 -21.83 -10.93
N PRO A 219 24.92 -23.08 -10.43
CA PRO A 219 24.67 -23.39 -9.02
C PRO A 219 25.65 -22.70 -8.06
N ASP A 220 26.90 -22.47 -8.49
CA ASP A 220 27.92 -21.79 -7.70
C ASP A 220 27.82 -20.25 -7.74
N SER A 221 26.85 -19.71 -8.51
CA SER A 221 26.65 -18.26 -8.59
C SER A 221 25.97 -17.69 -7.33
N PHE A 222 26.00 -16.37 -7.21
CA PHE A 222 25.29 -15.63 -6.15
C PHE A 222 23.80 -16.02 -6.05
N PHE A 223 23.15 -16.30 -7.19
CA PHE A 223 21.75 -16.70 -7.25
C PHE A 223 21.51 -18.17 -6.88
N GLY A 224 22.54 -19.01 -6.91
CA GLY A 224 22.49 -20.35 -6.32
C GLY A 224 22.57 -20.31 -4.80
N ARG A 225 23.38 -19.39 -4.23
CA ARG A 225 23.44 -19.16 -2.78
C ARG A 225 22.17 -18.50 -2.21
N PHE A 226 21.53 -17.60 -2.99
CA PHE A 226 20.30 -16.92 -2.61
C PHE A 226 19.19 -17.17 -3.64
N PRO A 227 18.53 -18.34 -3.60
CA PRO A 227 17.56 -18.77 -4.63
C PRO A 227 16.29 -17.91 -4.73
N TYR A 228 15.98 -17.15 -3.68
CA TYR A 228 14.80 -16.27 -3.60
C TYR A 228 15.14 -14.79 -3.82
N PHE A 229 16.41 -14.47 -4.06
CA PHE A 229 16.84 -13.08 -4.22
C PHE A 229 16.35 -12.49 -5.55
N LEU A 230 16.34 -13.26 -6.64
CA LEU A 230 15.97 -12.76 -7.98
C LEU A 230 14.54 -12.16 -8.07
N PRO A 231 13.46 -12.81 -7.59
CA PRO A 231 12.13 -12.21 -7.60
C PRO A 231 12.06 -10.96 -6.70
N CYS A 232 12.76 -10.98 -5.55
CA CYS A 232 12.83 -9.84 -4.64
C CYS A 232 13.60 -8.67 -5.29
N LEU A 233 14.68 -8.95 -6.01
CA LEU A 233 15.46 -7.93 -6.70
C LEU A 233 14.63 -7.26 -7.80
N CYS A 234 13.92 -8.04 -8.63
CA CYS A 234 13.08 -7.48 -9.69
C CYS A 234 11.99 -6.56 -9.14
N THR A 235 11.32 -6.98 -8.07
CA THR A 235 10.29 -6.17 -7.40
C THR A 235 10.88 -4.93 -6.72
N SER A 236 12.06 -5.05 -6.10
CA SER A 236 12.78 -3.91 -5.51
C SER A 236 13.30 -2.91 -6.54
N VAL A 237 13.81 -3.37 -7.70
CA VAL A 237 14.23 -2.50 -8.80
C VAL A 237 13.04 -1.73 -9.35
N PHE A 238 11.90 -2.42 -9.57
CA PHE A 238 10.67 -1.75 -9.95
C PHE A 238 10.27 -0.68 -8.91
N ALA A 239 10.24 -1.04 -7.63
CA ALA A 239 9.94 -0.09 -6.55
C ALA A 239 10.94 1.08 -6.47
N ALA A 240 12.23 0.86 -6.79
CA ALA A 240 13.23 1.91 -6.82
C ALA A 240 13.02 2.89 -7.98
N VAL A 241 12.66 2.39 -9.17
CA VAL A 241 12.25 3.23 -10.31
C VAL A 241 11.03 4.07 -9.95
N VAL A 242 10.05 3.47 -9.27
CA VAL A 242 8.87 4.18 -8.78
C VAL A 242 9.24 5.24 -7.73
N LEU A 243 10.14 4.92 -6.80
CA LEU A 243 10.61 5.86 -5.78
C LEU A 243 11.25 7.11 -6.42
N ILE A 244 12.10 6.92 -7.43
CA ILE A 244 12.70 8.01 -8.20
C ILE A 244 11.59 8.80 -8.92
N GLY A 245 10.65 8.09 -9.54
CA GLY A 245 9.45 8.66 -10.17
C GLY A 245 8.64 9.57 -9.25
N CYS A 246 8.49 9.18 -7.98
CA CYS A 246 7.75 9.92 -6.96
C CYS A 246 8.43 11.23 -6.52
N LEU A 247 9.72 11.42 -6.79
CA LEU A 247 10.38 12.69 -6.50
C LEU A 247 9.78 13.84 -7.33
N TRP A 248 9.37 13.52 -8.57
CA TRP A 248 8.68 14.46 -9.48
C TRP A 248 7.18 14.59 -9.25
N MET A 249 6.63 13.89 -8.24
CA MET A 249 5.22 14.06 -7.86
C MET A 249 4.98 15.50 -7.36
N PRO A 250 3.95 16.20 -7.85
CA PRO A 250 3.61 17.54 -7.37
C PRO A 250 3.03 17.54 -5.96
#